data_AF-A0AAD9NNC5-F1
#
_entry.id   AF-A0AAD9NNC5-F1
#
_cell.length_a   1.000
_cell.length_b   1.000
_cell.length_c   1.000
_cell.angle_alpha   90.00
_cell.angle_beta   90.00
_cell.angle_gamma   90.00
#
_symmetry.space_group_name_H-M   'P 1'
#
loop_
_entity.id
_entity.type
_entity.pdbx_description
1 polymer ?
#
loop_
_entity_poly.entity_id
_entity_poly.type
_entity_poly.pdbx_seq_one_letter_code
_entity_poly.pdbx_strand_id
1 'polypeptide(L)' 'MCLWILDFLLNGPQVVKIGDNLSSSVTLSTGTPQGCVLSPMLYSLFTHDCLSCHVSTKILKFADDTTVIGTDKKFC' A
#
# COMPACT_ATOMS: atom_id res chain seq x y z
N MET A 1 -19.63 -3.59 1.57
CA MET A 1 -18.36 -2.90 1.22
C MET A 1 -17.14 -3.73 1.61
N CYS A 2 -16.95 -4.12 2.88
CA CYS A 2 -15.76 -4.89 3.30
C CYS A 2 -15.57 -6.23 2.58
N LEU A 3 -16.65 -6.99 2.34
CA LEU A 3 -16.58 -8.25 1.60
C LEU A 3 -16.08 -8.06 0.16
N TRP A 4 -16.44 -6.94 -0.48
CA TRP A 4 -15.98 -6.62 -1.82
C TRP A 4 -14.49 -6.24 -1.84
N ILE A 5 -14.03 -5.48 -0.84
CA ILE A 5 -12.60 -5.16 -0.69
C ILE A 5 -11.80 -6.45 -0.41
N LEU A 6 -12.34 -7.34 0.43
CA LEU A 6 -11.72 -8.62 0.71
C LEU A 6 -11.62 -9.50 -0.55
N ASP A 7 -12.70 -9.60 -1.32
CA ASP A 7 -12.72 -10.32 -2.59
C ASP A 7 -11.73 -9.71 -3.60
N PHE A 8 -11.68 -8.38 -3.70
CA PHE A 8 -10.71 -7.64 -4.52
C PHE A 8 -9.26 -7.96 -4.14
N LEU A 9 -8.95 -8.05 -2.84
CA LEU A 9 -7.60 -8.33 -2.34
C LEU A 9 -7.19 -9.80 -2.44
N LEU A 10 -8.14 -10.74 -2.38
CA LEU A 10 -7.83 -12.18 -2.29
C LEU A 10 -8.06 -12.94 -3.59
N ASN A 11 -9.05 -12.53 -4.39
CA ASN A 11 -9.56 -13.33 -5.50
C ASN A 11 -9.41 -12.64 -6.85
N GLY A 12 -8.89 -11.41 -6.91
CA GLY A 12 -8.70 -10.66 -8.16
C GLY A 12 -7.65 -11.31 -9.07
N PRO A 13 -8.03 -11.89 -10.23
CA PRO A 13 -7.07 -12.44 -11.18
C PRO A 13 -6.32 -11.31 -11.90
N GLN A 14 -5.02 -11.46 -12.06
CA GLN A 14 -4.14 -10.51 -12.73
C GLN A 14 -3.52 -11.13 -13.97
N VAL A 15 -3.45 -10.34 -15.05
CA VAL A 15 -2.78 -10.69 -16.30
C VAL A 15 -1.95 -9.50 -16.76
N VAL A 16 -0.82 -9.77 -17.38
CA VAL A 16 0.06 -8.75 -17.98
C VAL A 16 0.11 -8.97 -19.49
N LYS A 17 -0.04 -7.88 -20.25
CA LYS A 17 0.09 -7.87 -21.70
C LYS A 17 1.31 -7.05 -22.13
N ILE A 18 2.19 -7.65 -22.94
CA ILE A 18 3.37 -6.98 -23.51
C ILE A 18 3.36 -7.23 -25.03
N GLY A 19 3.08 -6.18 -25.80
CA GLY A 19 2.84 -6.31 -27.24
C GLY A 19 1.64 -7.23 -27.51
N ASP A 20 1.86 -8.27 -28.29
CA ASP A 20 0.84 -9.30 -28.59
C ASP A 20 0.86 -10.49 -27.61
N ASN A 21 1.80 -10.52 -26.66
CA ASN A 21 1.91 -11.60 -25.68
C ASN A 21 1.06 -11.29 -24.45
N LEU A 22 0.32 -12.28 -23.97
CA LEU A 22 -0.46 -12.24 -22.74
C LEU A 22 0.07 -13.29 -21.76
N SER A 23 0.23 -12.92 -20.49
CA SER A 23 0.61 -13.88 -19.44
C SER A 23 -0.53 -14.86 -19.14
N SER A 24 -0.21 -15.95 -18.44
CA SER A 24 -1.24 -16.69 -17.71
C SER A 24 -1.88 -15.81 -16.64
N SER A 25 -3.13 -16.14 -16.29
CA SER A 25 -3.82 -15.51 -15.17
C SER A 25 -3.22 -15.99 -13.85
N VAL A 26 -2.91 -15.05 -12.96
CA VAL A 26 -2.43 -15.34 -11.60
C VAL A 26 -3.30 -14.62 -10.60
N THR A 27 -3.79 -15.34 -9.59
CA THR A 27 -4.45 -14.73 -8.43
C THR A 27 -3.40 -14.47 -7.36
N LEU A 28 -3.30 -13.21 -6.91
CA LEU A 28 -2.39 -12.79 -5.86
C LEU A 28 -3.20 -12.30 -4.66
N SER A 29 -2.84 -12.76 -3.47
CA SER A 29 -3.40 -12.30 -2.18
C SER A 29 -2.52 -11.24 -1.51
N THR A 30 -1.46 -10.81 -2.18
CA THR A 30 -0.48 -9.83 -1.68
C THR A 30 -0.45 -8.61 -2.58
N GLY A 31 -0.55 -7.43 -1.95
CA GLY A 31 -0.59 -6.16 -2.66
C GLY A 31 -1.91 -5.92 -3.39
N THR A 32 -1.87 -5.02 -4.37
CA THR A 32 -3.01 -4.67 -5.21
C THR A 32 -2.52 -4.50 -6.65
N PRO A 33 -3.38 -4.63 -7.67
CA PRO A 33 -2.98 -4.41 -9.05
C PRO A 33 -2.38 -3.02 -9.26
N GLN A 34 -1.20 -2.94 -9.89
CA GLN A 34 -0.56 -1.66 -10.19
C GLN A 34 -1.46 -0.83 -11.12
N GLY A 35 -1.61 0.47 -10.80
CA GLY A 35 -2.48 1.38 -11.56
C GLY A 35 -3.97 1.28 -11.21
N CYS A 36 -4.35 0.45 -10.24
CA CYS A 36 -5.74 0.46 -9.75
C CYS A 36 -6.00 1.71 -8.90
N VAL A 37 -7.15 2.36 -9.15
CA VAL A 37 -7.59 3.58 -8.45
C VAL A 37 -7.77 3.36 -6.95
N LEU A 38 -8.13 2.15 -6.54
CA LEU A 38 -8.35 1.80 -5.14
C LEU A 38 -7.04 1.56 -4.36
N SER A 39 -5.95 1.23 -5.07
CA SER A 39 -4.66 0.88 -4.46
C SER A 39 -4.09 1.95 -3.54
N PRO A 40 -4.04 3.25 -3.89
CA PRO A 40 -3.50 4.30 -3.01
C PRO A 40 -4.32 4.48 -1.73
N MET A 41 -5.65 4.31 -1.82
CA MET A 41 -6.54 4.42 -0.65
C MET A 41 -6.31 3.25 0.30
N LEU A 42 -6.21 2.03 -0.23
CA LEU A 42 -5.91 0.83 0.57
C LEU A 42 -4.51 0.90 1.18
N TYR A 43 -3.52 1.42 0.46
CA TYR A 43 -2.17 1.63 0.99
C TYR A 43 -2.16 2.64 2.15
N SER A 44 -2.89 3.75 1.99
CA SER A 44 -3.01 4.77 3.05
C SER A 44 -3.64 4.21 4.32
N LEU A 45 -4.67 3.36 4.18
CA LEU A 45 -5.31 2.66 5.29
C LEU A 45 -4.37 1.61 5.92
N PHE A 46 -3.72 0.80 5.08
CA PHE A 46 -2.80 -0.26 5.51
C PHE A 46 -1.66 0.28 6.38
N THR A 47 -1.17 1.47 6.05
CA THR A 47 -0.06 2.11 6.75
C THR A 47 -0.50 3.19 7.74
N HIS A 48 -1.80 3.37 7.97
CA HIS A 48 -2.34 4.44 8.82
C HIS A 48 -1.79 4.38 10.25
N ASP A 49 -1.70 3.16 10.79
CA ASP A 49 -1.26 2.92 12.17
C ASP A 49 0.28 2.95 12.32
N CYS A 50 1.02 3.21 11.24
CA CYS A 50 2.46 3.49 11.28
C CYS A 50 2.70 4.89 11.88
N LEU A 51 2.52 4.99 13.19
CA LEU A 51 2.65 6.20 13.99
C LEU A 51 3.93 6.16 14.83
N SER A 52 4.35 7.32 15.31
CA SER A 52 5.48 7.43 16.23
C SER A 52 5.09 6.98 17.64
N CYS A 53 5.95 6.18 18.27
CA CYS A 53 5.83 5.87 19.71
C CYS A 53 6.24 7.05 20.61
N HIS A 54 6.99 8.02 20.08
CA HIS A 54 7.51 9.17 20.82
C HIS A 54 6.78 10.46 20.49
N VAL A 55 6.42 11.21 21.53
CA VAL A 55 5.70 12.50 21.42
C VAL A 55 6.54 13.57 20.71
N SER A 56 7.87 13.51 20.80
CA SER A 56 8.79 14.43 20.12
C SER A 56 9.05 14.08 18.64
N THR A 57 8.44 13.00 18.15
CA THR A 57 8.63 12.52 16.78
C THR A 57 7.31 12.58 16.01
N LYS A 58 7.35 13.25 14.85
CA LYS A 58 6.25 13.32 13.88
C LYS A 58 6.56 12.44 12.69
N ILE A 59 5.56 11.72 12.20
CA ILE A 59 5.63 10.96 10.95
C ILE A 59 4.74 11.67 9.94
N LEU A 60 5.31 12.06 8.81
CA LEU A 60 4.60 12.58 7.64
C LEU A 60 4.63 11.52 6.55
N LYS A 61 3.47 11.22 5.96
CA LYS A 61 3.30 10.15 4.99
C LYS A 61 2.65 10.70 3.73
N PHE A 62 3.25 10.45 2.58
CA PHE A 62 2.72 10.82 1.27
C PHE A 62 2.96 9.69 0.29
N ALA A 63 1.89 9.03 -0.17
CA ALA A 63 2.02 7.76 -0.90
C ALA A 63 2.99 6.82 -0.15
N ASP A 64 3.99 6.26 -0.82
CA ASP A 64 5.04 5.41 -0.24
C ASP A 64 6.13 6.17 0.52
N ASP A 65 6.23 7.49 0.36
CA ASP A 65 7.21 8.31 1.08
C ASP A 65 6.79 8.51 2.54
N THR A 66 7.72 8.21 3.46
CA THR A 66 7.54 8.44 4.89
C THR A 66 8.72 9.25 5.44
N THR A 67 8.43 10.44 5.96
CA THR A 67 9.41 11.32 6.61
C THR A 67 9.22 11.29 8.12
N VAL A 68 10.28 11.00 8.85
CA VAL A 68 10.31 11.03 10.32
C VAL A 68 11.03 12.29 10.77
N ILE A 69 10.34 13.14 11.55
CA ILE A 69 10.86 14.40 12.08
C ILE A 69 10.93 14.28 13.60
N GLY A 70 12.11 14.46 14.18
CA GLY A 70 12.35 14.45 15.62
C GLY A 70 13.01 15.76 16.05
N THR A 71 12.61 16.29 17.21
CA THR A 71 13.20 17.52 17.78
C THR A 71 14.45 17.27 18.62
N ASP A 72 14.67 16.01 19.02
CA ASP A 72 15.81 15.62 19.84
C ASP A 72 16.99 15.23 18.93
N LYS A 73 18.19 15.73 19.24
CA LYS A 73 19.43 15.43 18.48
C LYS A 73 19.91 13.97 18.60
N LYS A 74 19.13 13.10 19.26
CA LYS A 74 19.35 11.65 19.30
C LYS A 74 18.41 10.98 18.32
N PHE A 75 18.73 11.07 17.04
CA PHE A 75 18.28 10.05 16.11
C PHE A 75 19.23 8.87 16.33
N CYS A 76 18.73 7.85 17.05
CA CYS A 76 19.50 6.83 17.76
C CYS A 76 20.28 7.31 19.00
#